data_AF-A0A1H7MP69-F1
#
_entry.id   AF-A0A1H7MP69-F1
#
_cell.length_a   1.000
_cell.length_b   1.000
_cell.length_c   1.000
_cell.angle_alpha   90.00
_cell.angle_beta   90.00
_cell.angle_gamma   90.00
#
_symmetry.space_group_name_H-M   'P 1'
#
loop_
_entity.id
_entity.type
_entity.pdbx_description
1 polymer ?
#
loop_
_entity_poly.entity_id
_entity_poly.type
_entity_poly.pdbx_seq_one_letter_code
_entity_poly.pdbx_strand_id
1 'polypeptide(L)' 'MDPLKQYADEIGPTAIILIGLILVIIPEPASSAFGVGLMLFGAAYWVWEWNRP' A
#
# COMPACT_ATOMS: atom_id res chain seq x y z
N MET A 1 -14.32 19.57 -0.95
CA MET A 1 -13.64 18.27 -0.77
C MET A 1 -14.22 17.33 -1.81
N ASP A 2 -13.37 16.73 -2.66
CA ASP A 2 -13.81 15.74 -3.64
C ASP A 2 -13.98 14.39 -2.92
N PRO A 3 -15.20 13.85 -2.79
CA PRO A 3 -15.45 12.63 -2.03
C PRO A 3 -14.66 11.44 -2.57
N LEU A 4 -14.36 11.41 -3.88
CA LEU A 4 -13.59 10.32 -4.47
C LEU A 4 -12.13 10.32 -4.00
N LYS A 5 -11.55 11.51 -3.82
CA LYS A 5 -10.18 11.64 -3.28
C LYS A 5 -10.11 11.15 -1.84
N GLN A 6 -11.11 11.49 -1.02
CA GLN A 6 -11.14 11.08 0.38
C GLN A 6 -11.23 9.55 0.51
N TYR A 7 -12.09 8.90 -0.28
CA TYR A 7 -12.16 7.44 -0.31
C TYR A 7 -10.84 6.81 -0.77
N ALA A 8 -10.21 7.36 -1.80
CA ALA A 8 -8.93 6.86 -2.30
C ALA A 8 -7.79 7.00 -1.28
N ASP A 9 -7.74 8.12 -0.55
CA ASP A 9 -6.77 8.37 0.51
C ASP A 9 -6.95 7.39 1.69
N GLU A 10 -8.20 7.05 2.05
CA GLU A 10 -8.48 6.07 3.11
C GLU A 10 -8.08 4.63 2.75
N ILE A 11 -8.39 4.18 1.52
CA ILE A 11 -8.19 2.78 1.13
C ILE A 11 -6.82 2.52 0.48
N GLY A 12 -6.19 3.56 -0.07
CA GLY A 12 -4.95 3.47 -0.83
C GLY A 12 -3.81 2.75 -0.10
N PRO A 13 -3.47 3.15 1.14
CA PRO A 13 -2.39 2.50 1.88
C PRO A 13 -2.66 1.00 2.10
N THR A 14 -3.89 0.66 2.51
CA THR A 14 -4.30 -0.73 2.76
C THR A 14 -4.27 -1.58 1.49
N ALA A 15 -4.75 -1.03 0.36
CA ALA A 15 -4.74 -1.73 -0.93
C ALA A 15 -3.31 -2.06 -1.39
N ILE A 16 -2.38 -1.12 -1.22
CA ILE A 16 -0.96 -1.32 -1.56
C ILE A 16 -0.35 -2.44 -0.71
N ILE A 17 -0.63 -2.48 0.59
CA ILE A 17 -0.16 -3.53 1.49
C ILE A 17 -0.69 -4.90 1.04
N LEU A 18 -1.98 -5.00 0.70
CA LEU A 18 -2.58 -6.25 0.26
C LEU A 18 -2.00 -6.75 -1.07
N ILE A 19 -1.76 -5.86 -2.03
CA ILE A 19 -1.10 -6.22 -3.29
C ILE A 19 0.33 -6.72 -3.00
N GLY A 20 1.06 -6.03 -2.14
CA GLY A 20 2.40 -6.45 -1.72
C GLY A 20 2.40 -7.84 -1.08
N LEU A 21 1.42 -8.13 -0.22
CA LEU A 21 1.24 -9.44 0.40
C LEU A 21 0.99 -10.54 -0.64
N ILE A 22 0.11 -10.30 -1.61
CA ILE A 22 -0.18 -11.25 -2.70
C ILE A 22 1.09 -11.60 -3.48
N LEU A 23 1.90 -10.59 -3.80
CA LEU A 23 3.14 -10.79 -4.55
C LEU A 23 4.23 -11.55 -3.79
N VAL A 24 4.18 -11.54 -2.46
CA VAL A 24 5.05 -12.36 -1.60
C VAL A 24 4.55 -13.81 -1.53
N ILE A 25 3.23 -14.03 -1.58
CA ILE A 25 2.64 -15.38 -1.56
C ILE A 25 2.89 -16.13 -2.88
N ILE A 26 2.95 -15.42 -4.01
CA ILE A 26 3.21 -16.01 -5.34
C ILE A 26 4.74 -16.08 -5.57
N PRO A 27 5.35 -17.27 -5.69
CA PRO A 27 6.75 -17.52 -5.32
C PRO A 27 7.82 -17.15 -6.38
N GLU A 28 7.63 -16.07 -7.14
CA GLU A 28 8.67 -15.55 -8.04
C GLU A 28 9.62 -14.61 -7.24
N PRO A 29 10.95 -14.80 -7.27
CA PRO A 29 11.88 -14.03 -6.43
C PRO A 29 11.79 -12.51 -6.65
N ALA A 30 11.65 -12.07 -7.89
CA ALA A 30 11.53 -10.66 -8.25
C ALA A 30 10.19 -10.07 -7.80
N SER A 31 9.08 -10.82 -7.92
CA SER A 31 7.77 -10.35 -7.46
C SER A 31 7.70 -10.27 -5.94
N SER A 32 8.34 -11.21 -5.23
CA SER A 32 8.39 -11.21 -3.77
C SER A 32 9.15 -10.02 -3.21
N ALA A 33 10.32 -9.69 -3.79
CA ALA A 33 11.07 -8.51 -3.39
C ALA A 33 10.28 -7.21 -3.63
N PHE A 34 9.61 -7.11 -4.79
CA PHE A 34 8.71 -6.00 -5.08
C PHE A 34 7.52 -5.96 -4.10
N GLY A 35 6.95 -7.12 -3.75
CA GLY A 35 5.86 -7.25 -2.80
C GLY A 35 6.22 -6.75 -1.39
N VAL A 36 7.42 -7.11 -0.89
CA VAL A 36 7.96 -6.55 0.35
C VAL A 36 8.10 -5.04 0.24
N GLY A 37 8.62 -4.53 -0.87
CA GLY A 37 8.71 -3.10 -1.14
C GLY A 37 7.35 -2.39 -1.09
N LEU A 38 6.32 -2.98 -1.71
CA LEU A 38 4.94 -2.45 -1.66
C LEU A 38 4.37 -2.48 -0.25
N MET A 39 4.57 -3.55 0.51
CA MET A 39 4.11 -3.60 1.90
C MET A 39 4.75 -2.52 2.77
N LEU A 40 6.06 -2.30 2.62
CA LEU A 40 6.78 -1.24 3.33
C LEU A 40 6.31 0.15 2.88
N PHE A 41 6.13 0.35 1.57
CA PHE A 41 5.64 1.61 1.03
C PHE A 41 4.21 1.92 1.50
N GLY A 42 3.31 0.94 1.45
CA GLY A 42 1.94 1.09 1.95
C GLY A 42 1.90 1.41 3.44
N ALA A 43 2.76 0.78 4.26
CA ALA A 43 2.89 1.13 5.67
C ALA A 43 3.41 2.56 5.89
N ALA A 44 4.42 3.00 5.14
CA ALA A 44 4.93 4.37 5.20
C ALA A 44 3.90 5.39 4.74
N TYR A 45 3.14 5.09 3.68
CA TYR A 45 2.04 5.91 3.20
C TYR A 45 0.93 6.02 4.25
N TRP A 46 0.57 4.91 4.91
CA TRP A 46 -0.45 4.93 5.95
C TRP A 46 -0.06 5.83 7.14
N VAL A 47 1.20 5.76 7.58
CA VAL A 47 1.74 6.62 8.65
C VAL A 47 1.80 8.09 8.21
N TRP A 48 2.10 8.36 6.94
CA TRP A 48 2.08 9.71 6.40
C TRP A 48 0.67 10.29 6.36
N GLU A 49 -0.33 9.51 5.97
CA GLU A 49 -1.74 9.95 5.88
C GLU A 49 -2.27 10.40 7.26
N TRP A 50 -1.82 9.80 8.36
CA TRP A 50 -2.18 10.24 9.72
C TRP A 50 -1.68 11.64 10.09
N ASN A 51 -0.61 12.11 9.45
CA ASN A 51 -0.01 13.42 9.68
C ASN A 51 -0.26 14.39 8.52
N ARG A 52 -1.13 14.00 7.58
CA ARG A 52 -1.46 14.83 6.43
C ARG A 52 -2.26 16.05 6.90
N PRO A 53 -1.83 17.28 6.56
CA PRO A 53 -2.53 18.51 6.95
C PRO A 53 -3.88 18.68 6.25
#